data_AF-A0A4Q5H7J3-F1
#
_entry.id   AF-A0A4Q5H7J3-F1
#
_cell.length_a   1.000
_cell.length_b   1.000
_cell.length_c   1.000
_cell.angle_alpha   90.00
_cell.angle_beta   90.00
_cell.angle_gamma   90.00
#
_symmetry.space_group_name_H-M   'P 1'
#
loop_
_entity.id
_entity.type
_entity.pdbx_description
1 polymer ?
#
loop_
_entity_poly.entity_id
_entity_poly.type
_entity_poly.pdbx_seq_one_letter_code
_entity_poly.pdbx_strand_id
1 'polypeptide(L)'
;MDGGVINLGQVAFVDKGVYSSSVTYKRFNFIVTDDSCYLSLKDGNIGHAITDSTWWKCLAKGSQATEAAKKALEATNKALEAVQKAEAAIVQATQQAANANSAASSANTAADTASSLISETETELSNLRELLSEVRTATKTAQDAYDLVSQIDGVNVFARIPATLVVQETINAVVGSSPILTKQIFPKTANQSVIFQIASGNGTINPDGVVSSPTEAGNLVINVISTISSFLWKQVTVKFRALQARTTENGTARTTENGEEIEC
;
A
#
# COMPACT_ATOMS: atom_id res chain seq x y z
N MET A 1 -87.75 50.99 56.47
CA MET A 1 -86.98 49.74 56.61
C MET A 1 -85.67 49.99 55.91
N ASP A 2 -84.61 50.01 56.70
CA ASP A 2 -83.25 50.32 56.27
C ASP A 2 -82.77 49.18 55.35
N GLY A 3 -82.39 49.52 54.11
CA GLY A 3 -81.97 48.55 53.10
C GLY A 3 -80.60 48.00 53.46
N GLY A 4 -80.55 46.94 54.27
CA GLY A 4 -79.32 46.30 54.70
C GLY A 4 -78.51 45.77 53.51
N VAL A 5 -77.41 46.45 53.18
CA VAL A 5 -76.42 45.95 52.23
C VAL A 5 -75.65 44.82 52.90
N ILE A 6 -75.80 43.58 52.39
CA ILE A 6 -74.98 42.45 52.80
C ILE A 6 -73.65 42.54 52.05
N ASN A 7 -72.55 42.78 52.76
CA ASN A 7 -71.22 42.71 52.18
C ASN A 7 -70.81 41.24 51.99
N LEU A 8 -70.82 40.79 50.74
CA LEU A 8 -70.46 39.41 50.37
C LEU A 8 -68.94 39.21 50.24
N GLY A 9 -68.14 40.25 50.48
CA GLY A 9 -66.70 40.23 50.25
C GLY A 9 -66.34 40.11 48.76
N GLN A 10 -65.13 39.64 48.48
CA GLN A 10 -64.72 39.32 47.13
C GLN A 10 -65.45 38.03 46.68
N VAL A 11 -66.32 38.14 45.67
CA VAL A 11 -67.18 37.05 45.20
C VAL A 11 -66.70 36.40 43.89
N ALA A 12 -65.60 36.88 43.32
CA ALA A 12 -65.04 36.40 42.06
C ALA A 12 -63.52 36.21 42.14
N PHE A 13 -62.97 35.41 41.23
CA PHE A 13 -61.53 35.28 41.06
C PHE A 13 -60.93 36.58 40.55
N VAL A 14 -59.82 37.00 41.17
CA VAL A 14 -59.07 38.20 40.78
C VAL A 14 -57.63 37.79 40.47
N ASP A 15 -57.19 38.08 39.25
CA ASP A 15 -55.81 37.85 38.84
C ASP A 15 -54.88 38.85 39.56
N LYS A 16 -53.82 38.33 40.17
CA LYS A 16 -52.76 39.12 40.82
C LYS A 16 -51.41 38.98 40.13
N GLY A 17 -51.35 38.32 38.98
CA GLY A 17 -50.15 38.14 38.19
C GLY A 17 -49.17 37.19 38.88
N VAL A 18 -47.87 37.45 38.72
CA VAL A 18 -46.81 36.59 39.24
C VAL A 18 -46.78 36.62 40.77
N TYR A 19 -46.54 35.47 41.40
CA TYR A 19 -46.36 35.39 42.86
C TYR A 19 -45.23 36.30 43.35
N SER A 20 -45.49 37.01 44.45
CA SER A 20 -44.51 37.79 45.20
C SER A 20 -44.72 37.58 46.69
N SER A 21 -43.64 37.28 47.42
CA SER A 21 -43.68 37.09 48.87
C SER A 21 -44.00 38.37 49.65
N SER A 22 -43.85 39.55 49.04
CA SER A 22 -44.11 40.85 49.66
C SER A 22 -45.54 41.37 49.47
N VAL A 23 -46.35 40.70 48.63
CA VAL A 23 -47.73 41.10 48.34
C VAL A 23 -48.70 40.39 49.28
N THR A 24 -49.67 41.13 49.82
CA THR A 24 -50.80 40.54 50.55
C THR A 24 -51.93 40.15 49.60
N TYR A 25 -52.32 38.88 49.63
CA TYR A 25 -53.41 38.32 48.84
C TYR A 25 -54.69 38.17 49.67
N LYS A 26 -55.83 38.41 49.02
CA LYS A 26 -57.18 38.14 49.54
C LYS A 26 -57.64 36.76 49.09
N ARG A 27 -58.63 36.20 49.78
CA ARG A 27 -59.36 35.02 49.32
C ARG A 27 -59.87 35.27 47.90
N PHE A 28 -59.72 34.25 47.06
CA PHE A 28 -60.04 34.28 45.62
C PHE A 28 -59.10 35.11 44.73
N ASN A 29 -58.03 35.68 45.26
CA ASN A 29 -56.93 36.09 44.42
C ASN A 29 -56.22 34.86 43.88
N PHE A 30 -55.95 34.82 42.57
CA PHE A 30 -55.08 33.81 41.99
C PHE A 30 -53.81 34.43 41.44
N ILE A 31 -52.73 33.65 41.45
CA ILE A 31 -51.43 34.00 40.91
C ILE A 31 -51.03 32.99 39.84
N VAL A 32 -50.09 33.41 39.00
CA VAL A 32 -49.41 32.56 38.03
C VAL A 32 -47.95 32.38 38.45
N THR A 33 -47.42 31.20 38.18
CA THR A 33 -45.98 30.91 38.14
C THR A 33 -45.59 30.61 36.70
N ASP A 34 -44.32 30.27 36.47
CA ASP A 34 -43.83 29.92 35.12
C ASP A 34 -44.62 28.78 34.46
N ASP A 35 -45.19 27.87 35.25
CA ASP A 35 -45.91 26.70 34.73
C ASP A 35 -47.22 26.37 35.43
N SER A 36 -47.65 27.11 36.46
CA SER A 36 -48.78 26.70 37.30
C SER A 36 -49.59 27.90 37.81
N CYS A 37 -50.82 27.65 38.24
CA CYS A 37 -51.72 28.67 38.78
C CYS A 37 -52.19 28.28 40.18
N TYR A 38 -52.21 29.24 41.10
CA TYR A 38 -52.59 29.00 42.50
C TYR A 38 -53.59 30.03 42.98
N LEU A 39 -54.57 29.59 43.76
CA LEU A 39 -55.62 30.41 44.37
C LEU A 39 -55.36 30.58 45.86
N SER A 40 -55.43 31.80 46.36
CA SER A 40 -55.39 32.07 47.79
C SER A 40 -56.71 31.69 48.47
N LEU A 41 -56.62 30.91 49.55
CA LEU A 41 -57.76 30.36 50.27
C LEU A 41 -58.34 31.31 51.34
N LYS A 42 -57.54 32.28 51.80
CA LYS A 42 -57.84 33.16 52.95
C LYS A 42 -57.34 34.58 52.70
N ASP A 43 -57.98 35.54 53.35
CA ASP A 43 -57.46 36.90 53.41
C ASP A 43 -56.17 36.96 54.25
N GLY A 44 -55.31 37.92 53.92
CA GLY A 44 -54.06 38.14 54.65
C GLY A 44 -52.92 37.18 54.28
N ASN A 45 -53.02 36.49 53.15
CA ASN A 45 -51.96 35.61 52.68
C ASN A 45 -50.75 36.43 52.20
N ILE A 46 -49.65 36.43 52.95
CA ILE A 46 -48.40 37.14 52.64
C ILE A 46 -47.21 36.25 53.02
N GLY A 47 -46.17 36.20 52.18
CA GLY A 47 -44.95 35.45 52.46
C GLY A 47 -45.07 33.91 52.48
N HIS A 48 -46.28 33.35 52.42
CA HIS A 48 -46.48 31.90 52.42
C HIS A 48 -46.11 31.27 51.09
N ALA A 49 -45.28 30.22 51.15
CA ALA A 49 -44.86 29.45 49.98
C ALA A 49 -46.08 28.87 49.23
N ILE A 50 -46.04 28.87 47.90
CA ILE A 50 -47.11 28.34 47.03
C ILE A 50 -47.39 26.83 47.24
N THR A 51 -46.48 26.12 47.90
CA THR A 51 -46.63 24.71 48.29
C THR A 51 -47.43 24.53 49.59
N ASP A 52 -47.68 25.60 50.35
CA ASP A 52 -48.48 25.56 51.58
C ASP A 52 -49.97 25.45 51.24
N SER A 53 -50.50 24.24 51.33
CA SER A 53 -51.90 23.90 51.02
C SER A 53 -52.92 24.53 51.98
N THR A 54 -52.46 25.12 53.09
CA THR A 54 -53.31 25.87 54.04
C THR A 54 -53.70 27.24 53.49
N TRP A 55 -52.84 27.82 52.65
CA TRP A 55 -52.96 29.18 52.11
C TRP A 55 -53.22 29.21 50.61
N TRP A 56 -52.71 28.20 49.89
CA TRP A 56 -52.78 28.11 48.44
C TRP A 56 -53.47 26.82 47.96
N LYS A 57 -54.31 26.94 46.93
CA LYS A 57 -54.85 25.81 46.19
C LYS A 57 -54.36 25.88 44.75
N CYS A 58 -53.62 24.87 44.31
CA CYS A 58 -53.27 24.72 42.90
C CYS A 58 -54.55 24.55 42.06
N LEU A 59 -54.76 25.45 41.10
CA LEU A 59 -55.89 25.41 40.16
C LEU A 59 -55.52 24.68 38.87
N ALA A 60 -54.30 24.93 38.38
CA ALA A 60 -53.75 24.28 37.20
C ALA A 60 -52.26 24.00 37.45
N LYS A 61 -51.83 22.77 37.18
CA LYS A 61 -50.46 22.32 37.38
C LYS A 61 -49.82 22.00 36.04
N GLY A 62 -49.21 22.99 35.38
CA GLY A 62 -48.55 22.81 34.09
C GLY A 62 -47.11 22.30 34.20
N SER A 63 -46.54 22.17 35.40
CA SER A 63 -45.21 21.56 35.60
C SER A 63 -45.07 20.17 34.99
N GLN A 64 -46.15 19.39 34.94
CA GLN A 64 -46.17 18.10 34.25
C GLN A 64 -46.03 18.24 32.72
N ALA A 65 -46.67 19.25 32.12
CA ALA A 65 -46.56 19.51 30.68
C ALA A 65 -45.17 20.04 30.31
N THR A 66 -44.61 20.93 31.12
CA THR A 66 -43.23 21.45 30.95
C THR A 66 -42.20 20.32 31.03
N GLU A 67 -42.33 19.42 32.01
CA GLU A 67 -41.42 18.28 32.14
C GLU A 67 -41.56 17.28 30.99
N ALA A 68 -42.79 17.03 30.53
CA ALA A 68 -43.02 16.20 29.34
C ALA A 68 -42.39 16.80 28.08
N ALA A 69 -42.51 18.12 27.90
CA ALA A 69 -41.90 18.83 26.77
C ALA A 69 -40.36 18.77 26.79
N LYS A 70 -39.74 18.91 27.98
CA LYS A 70 -38.29 18.75 28.15
C LYS A 70 -37.83 17.34 27.75
N LYS A 71 -38.54 16.31 28.21
CA LYS A 71 -38.23 14.91 27.85
C LYS A 71 -38.41 14.64 26.37
N ALA A 72 -39.45 15.19 25.75
CA ALA A 72 -39.68 15.06 24.31
C ALA A 72 -38.56 15.75 23.49
N LEU A 73 -38.11 16.93 23.93
CA LEU A 73 -36.99 17.64 23.31
C LEU A 73 -35.68 16.85 23.43
N GLU A 74 -35.38 16.31 24.61
CA GLU A 74 -34.19 15.47 24.83
C GLU A 74 -34.21 14.22 23.94
N ALA A 75 -35.37 13.55 23.86
CA ALA A 75 -35.55 12.39 22.99
C ALA A 75 -35.37 12.74 21.50
N THR A 76 -35.86 13.91 21.09
CA THR A 76 -35.70 14.41 19.71
C THR A 76 -34.24 14.68 19.39
N ASN A 77 -33.50 15.30 20.31
CA ASN A 77 -32.07 15.56 20.12
C ASN A 77 -31.27 14.25 20.02
N LYS A 78 -31.57 13.25 20.87
CA LYS A 78 -30.97 11.92 20.77
C LYS A 78 -31.27 11.24 19.43
N ALA A 79 -32.49 11.37 18.93
CA ALA A 79 -32.85 10.84 17.62
C ALA A 79 -32.11 11.55 16.48
N LEU A 80 -31.95 12.88 16.57
CA LEU A 80 -31.20 13.67 15.58
C LEU A 80 -29.73 13.26 15.55
N GLU A 81 -29.09 13.09 16.70
CA GLU A 81 -27.71 12.58 16.78
C GLU A 81 -27.57 11.18 16.16
N ALA A 82 -28.56 10.31 16.37
CA ALA A 82 -28.57 8.98 15.76
C ALA A 82 -28.70 9.04 14.23
N VAL A 83 -29.55 9.94 13.71
CA VAL A 83 -29.69 10.18 12.28
C VAL A 83 -28.38 10.70 11.69
N GLN A 84 -27.74 11.69 12.31
CA GLN A 84 -26.46 12.23 11.84
C GLN A 84 -25.36 11.15 11.80
N LYS A 85 -25.31 10.26 12.80
CA LYS A 85 -24.39 9.10 12.79
C LYS A 85 -24.71 8.14 11.65
N ALA A 86 -25.98 7.88 11.38
CA ALA A 86 -26.40 7.01 10.28
C ALA A 86 -26.06 7.63 8.92
N GLU A 87 -26.28 8.93 8.73
CA GLU A 87 -25.90 9.66 7.51
C GLU A 87 -24.39 9.60 7.29
N ALA A 88 -23.59 9.83 8.33
CA ALA A 88 -22.13 9.71 8.25
C ALA A 88 -21.70 8.29 7.86
N ALA A 89 -22.34 7.25 8.40
CA ALA A 89 -22.07 5.86 8.05
C ALA A 89 -22.44 5.54 6.60
N ILE A 90 -23.56 6.08 6.09
CA ILE A 90 -23.97 5.92 4.68
C ILE A 90 -22.94 6.57 3.74
N VAL A 91 -22.45 7.76 4.07
CA VAL A 91 -21.41 8.44 3.28
C VAL A 91 -20.14 7.61 3.25
N GLN A 92 -19.69 7.09 4.41
CA GLN A 92 -18.52 6.22 4.47
C GLN A 92 -18.69 4.93 3.66
N ALA A 93 -19.85 4.27 3.77
CA ALA A 93 -20.14 3.06 3.00
C ALA A 93 -20.15 3.33 1.48
N THR A 94 -20.69 4.48 1.06
CA THR A 94 -20.71 4.91 -0.34
C THR A 94 -19.29 5.14 -0.87
N GLN A 95 -18.44 5.80 -0.08
CA GLN A 95 -17.04 6.02 -0.45
C GLN A 95 -16.26 4.71 -0.54
N GLN A 96 -16.47 3.78 0.41
CA GLN A 96 -15.85 2.46 0.38
C GLN A 96 -16.27 1.67 -0.85
N ALA A 97 -17.55 1.71 -1.23
CA ALA A 97 -18.05 1.07 -2.45
C ALA A 97 -17.41 1.67 -3.72
N ALA A 98 -17.28 3.00 -3.78
CA ALA A 98 -16.60 3.67 -4.89
C ALA A 98 -15.13 3.23 -5.01
N ASN A 99 -14.40 3.20 -3.89
CA ASN A 99 -13.01 2.77 -3.85
C ASN A 99 -12.86 1.30 -4.30
N ALA A 100 -13.76 0.42 -3.86
CA ALA A 100 -13.78 -0.97 -4.29
C ALA A 100 -14.01 -1.11 -5.80
N ASN A 101 -14.92 -0.32 -6.37
CA ASN A 101 -15.19 -0.31 -7.80
C ASN A 101 -14.00 0.19 -8.62
N SER A 102 -13.29 1.22 -8.15
CA SER A 102 -12.04 1.68 -8.77
C SER A 102 -10.96 0.61 -8.70
N ALA A 103 -10.77 -0.05 -7.56
CA ALA A 103 -9.81 -1.13 -7.42
C ALA A 103 -10.11 -2.32 -8.36
N ALA A 104 -11.39 -2.72 -8.47
CA ALA A 104 -11.82 -3.76 -9.40
C ALA A 104 -11.54 -3.38 -10.85
N SER A 105 -11.78 -2.12 -11.22
CA SER A 105 -11.50 -1.62 -12.57
C SER A 105 -10.01 -1.67 -12.90
N SER A 106 -9.16 -1.22 -11.98
CA SER A 106 -7.69 -1.32 -12.12
C SER A 106 -7.22 -2.78 -12.24
N ALA A 107 -7.81 -3.69 -11.46
CA ALA A 107 -7.50 -5.11 -11.53
C ALA A 107 -7.86 -5.71 -12.89
N ASN A 108 -9.02 -5.34 -13.46
CA ASN A 108 -9.42 -5.78 -14.80
C ASN A 108 -8.45 -5.26 -15.87
N THR A 109 -8.06 -3.97 -15.82
CA THR A 109 -7.06 -3.43 -16.75
C THR A 109 -5.71 -4.15 -16.65
N ALA A 110 -5.28 -4.49 -15.43
CA ALA A 110 -4.05 -5.26 -15.22
C ALA A 110 -4.16 -6.68 -15.81
N ALA A 111 -5.32 -7.34 -15.64
CA ALA A 111 -5.59 -8.65 -16.22
C ALA A 111 -5.61 -8.63 -17.76
N ASP A 112 -6.20 -7.60 -18.36
CA ASP A 112 -6.20 -7.40 -19.81
C ASP A 112 -4.77 -7.20 -20.34
N THR A 113 -3.98 -6.37 -19.65
CA THR A 113 -2.57 -6.13 -19.98
C THR A 113 -1.76 -7.41 -19.91
N ALA A 114 -1.93 -8.20 -18.84
CA ALA A 114 -1.26 -9.48 -18.67
C ALA A 114 -1.64 -10.46 -19.80
N SER A 115 -2.92 -10.49 -20.19
CA SER A 115 -3.40 -11.35 -21.27
C SER A 115 -2.79 -10.98 -22.62
N SER A 116 -2.64 -9.67 -22.91
CA SER A 116 -1.95 -9.19 -24.11
C SER A 116 -0.49 -9.63 -24.14
N LEU A 117 0.24 -9.42 -23.04
CA LEU A 117 1.66 -9.80 -22.93
C LEU A 117 1.87 -11.31 -23.09
N ILE A 118 0.95 -12.13 -22.57
CA ILE A 118 0.99 -13.58 -22.75
C ILE A 118 0.86 -13.92 -24.24
N SER A 119 -0.11 -13.33 -24.94
CA SER A 119 -0.32 -13.58 -26.37
C SER A 119 0.88 -13.14 -27.24
N GLU A 120 1.47 -11.99 -26.92
CA GLU A 120 2.70 -11.51 -27.56
C GLU A 120 3.87 -12.48 -27.31
N THR A 121 4.02 -12.96 -26.07
CA THR A 121 5.08 -13.92 -25.72
C THR A 121 4.89 -15.26 -26.41
N GLU A 122 3.65 -15.75 -26.53
CA GLU A 122 3.34 -16.97 -27.28
C GLU A 122 3.68 -16.84 -28.76
N THR A 123 3.40 -15.68 -29.35
CA THR A 123 3.77 -15.35 -30.73
C THR A 123 5.28 -15.36 -30.91
N GLU A 124 6.02 -14.69 -30.03
CA GLU A 124 7.48 -14.64 -30.09
C GLU A 124 8.12 -16.03 -29.88
N LEU A 125 7.58 -16.83 -28.96
CA LEU A 125 8.02 -18.22 -28.76
C LEU A 125 7.78 -19.07 -30.01
N SER A 126 6.69 -18.84 -30.75
CA SER A 126 6.44 -19.52 -32.02
C SER A 126 7.51 -19.14 -33.04
N ASN A 127 7.78 -17.84 -33.20
CA ASN A 127 8.80 -17.34 -34.13
C ASN A 127 10.20 -17.89 -33.79
N LEU A 128 10.58 -17.92 -32.50
CA LEU A 128 11.86 -18.48 -32.06
C LEU A 128 11.98 -19.98 -32.33
N ARG A 129 10.89 -20.74 -32.20
CA ARG A 129 10.88 -22.18 -32.52
C ARG A 129 11.08 -22.42 -34.01
N GLU A 130 10.47 -21.60 -34.85
CA GLU A 130 10.66 -21.64 -36.30
C GLU A 130 12.11 -21.31 -36.66
N LEU A 131 12.66 -20.21 -36.16
CA LEU A 131 14.05 -19.82 -36.38
C LEU A 131 15.05 -20.90 -35.91
N LEU A 132 14.79 -21.54 -34.76
CA LEU A 132 15.61 -22.64 -34.28
C LEU A 132 15.61 -23.84 -35.23
N SER A 133 14.47 -24.13 -35.86
CA SER A 133 14.34 -25.19 -36.86
C SER A 133 15.16 -24.85 -38.12
N GLU A 134 15.09 -23.61 -38.59
CA GLU A 134 15.89 -23.12 -39.71
C GLU A 134 17.40 -23.20 -39.42
N VAL A 135 17.83 -22.74 -38.25
CA VAL A 135 19.23 -22.80 -37.82
C VAL A 135 19.73 -24.25 -37.74
N ARG A 136 18.94 -25.17 -37.21
CA ARG A 136 19.29 -26.61 -37.18
C ARG A 136 19.47 -27.17 -38.59
N THR A 137 18.59 -26.78 -39.51
CA THR A 137 18.65 -27.18 -40.92
C THR A 137 19.92 -26.64 -41.56
N ALA A 138 20.20 -25.34 -41.43
CA ALA A 138 21.42 -24.71 -41.95
C ALA A 138 22.70 -25.32 -41.35
N THR A 139 22.69 -25.63 -40.05
CA THR A 139 23.80 -26.30 -39.36
C THR A 139 24.06 -27.68 -39.94
N LYS A 140 23.00 -28.47 -40.20
CA LYS A 140 23.13 -29.79 -40.82
C LYS A 140 23.69 -29.68 -42.24
N THR A 141 23.20 -28.74 -43.04
CA THR A 141 23.72 -28.48 -44.39
C THR A 141 25.20 -28.09 -44.37
N ALA A 142 25.62 -27.24 -43.44
CA ALA A 142 27.03 -26.88 -43.28
C ALA A 142 27.91 -28.07 -42.86
N GLN A 143 27.40 -28.94 -41.98
CA GLN A 143 28.10 -30.17 -41.59
C GLN A 143 28.22 -31.16 -42.76
N ASP A 144 27.16 -31.33 -43.56
CA ASP A 144 27.19 -32.19 -44.74
C ASP A 144 28.19 -31.67 -45.78
N ALA A 145 28.28 -30.35 -45.96
CA ALA A 145 29.30 -29.73 -46.78
C ALA A 145 30.72 -29.96 -46.22
N TYR A 146 30.90 -29.87 -44.90
CA TYR A 146 32.18 -30.20 -44.23
C TYR A 146 32.58 -31.66 -44.50
N ASP A 147 31.68 -32.61 -44.27
CA ASP A 147 31.95 -34.04 -44.41
C ASP A 147 32.33 -34.40 -45.86
N LEU A 148 31.63 -33.83 -46.86
CA LEU A 148 31.92 -34.02 -48.28
C LEU A 148 33.32 -33.50 -48.65
N VAL A 149 33.67 -32.32 -48.16
CA VAL A 149 34.96 -31.69 -48.45
C VAL A 149 36.12 -32.40 -47.75
N SER A 150 35.90 -32.92 -46.54
CA SER A 150 36.91 -33.67 -45.78
C SER A 150 37.35 -34.99 -46.42
N GLN A 151 36.52 -35.56 -47.31
CA GLN A 151 36.82 -36.79 -48.05
C GLN A 151 37.73 -36.55 -49.27
N ILE A 152 38.01 -35.29 -49.61
CA ILE A 152 38.93 -34.95 -50.70
C ILE A 152 40.37 -35.01 -50.15
N ASP A 153 41.06 -36.11 -50.44
CA ASP A 153 42.41 -36.37 -49.97
C ASP A 153 43.41 -35.30 -50.47
N GLY A 154 44.19 -34.72 -49.56
CA GLY A 154 45.23 -33.72 -49.86
C GLY A 154 44.82 -32.24 -49.84
N VAL A 155 43.55 -31.88 -49.57
CA VAL A 155 43.13 -30.46 -49.49
C VAL A 155 42.67 -30.09 -48.07
N ASN A 156 43.55 -29.46 -47.28
CA ASN A 156 43.15 -28.85 -46.01
C ASN A 156 42.47 -27.50 -46.26
N VAL A 157 41.19 -27.55 -46.61
CA VAL A 157 40.41 -26.36 -47.03
C VAL A 157 40.23 -25.36 -45.88
N PHE A 158 40.42 -25.80 -44.64
CA PHE A 158 40.38 -24.97 -43.44
C PHE A 158 41.67 -24.22 -43.15
N ALA A 159 42.78 -24.54 -43.82
CA ALA A 159 44.02 -23.77 -43.70
C ALA A 159 43.88 -22.30 -44.18
N ARG A 160 42.82 -22.00 -44.96
CA ARG A 160 42.50 -20.65 -45.44
C ARG A 160 41.39 -19.94 -44.66
N ILE A 161 40.70 -20.60 -43.72
CA ILE A 161 39.72 -19.90 -42.89
C ILE A 161 40.49 -19.17 -41.79
N PRO A 162 40.43 -17.82 -41.75
CA PRO A 162 41.13 -17.06 -40.71
C PRO A 162 40.59 -17.46 -39.34
N ALA A 163 41.51 -17.84 -38.44
CA ALA A 163 41.13 -18.20 -37.09
C ALA A 163 40.51 -16.99 -36.37
N THR A 164 39.43 -17.21 -35.62
CA THR A 164 38.75 -16.15 -34.86
C THR A 164 38.63 -16.56 -33.39
N LEU A 165 39.03 -15.68 -32.48
CA LEU A 165 38.89 -15.87 -31.04
C LEU A 165 37.55 -15.30 -30.55
N VAL A 166 36.76 -16.16 -29.91
CA VAL A 166 35.49 -15.80 -29.26
C VAL A 166 35.65 -15.98 -27.75
N VAL A 167 35.31 -14.94 -27.01
CA VAL A 167 35.31 -14.90 -25.54
C VAL A 167 34.10 -14.12 -25.05
N GLN A 168 33.69 -14.37 -23.82
CA GLN A 168 32.75 -13.49 -23.12
C GLN A 168 33.48 -12.24 -22.63
N GLU A 169 33.17 -11.07 -23.21
CA GLU A 169 33.93 -9.82 -22.95
C GLU A 169 33.71 -9.26 -21.53
N THR A 170 32.58 -9.57 -20.89
CA THR A 170 32.30 -9.18 -19.50
C THR A 170 31.70 -10.31 -18.70
N ILE A 171 32.26 -10.56 -17.52
CA ILE A 171 31.78 -11.53 -16.55
C ILE A 171 31.47 -10.79 -15.26
N ASN A 172 30.25 -10.90 -14.75
CA ASN A 172 29.89 -10.35 -13.44
C ASN A 172 30.01 -11.45 -12.39
N ALA A 173 30.75 -11.16 -11.32
CA ALA A 173 31.05 -12.11 -10.26
C ALA A 173 30.95 -11.44 -8.88
N VAL A 174 30.85 -12.24 -7.84
CA VAL A 174 30.84 -11.75 -6.44
C VAL A 174 32.18 -12.08 -5.80
N VAL A 175 32.66 -11.22 -4.89
CA VAL A 175 33.84 -11.51 -4.07
C VAL A 175 33.66 -12.86 -3.37
N GLY A 176 34.68 -13.73 -3.44
CA GLY A 176 34.67 -15.11 -2.96
C GLY A 176 34.32 -16.17 -4.03
N SER A 177 33.85 -15.78 -5.22
CA SER A 177 33.50 -16.72 -6.30
C SER A 177 34.64 -16.99 -7.29
N SER A 178 34.63 -18.16 -7.94
CA SER A 178 35.66 -18.54 -8.93
C SER A 178 35.06 -18.68 -10.33
N PRO A 179 34.83 -17.57 -11.07
CA PRO A 179 34.28 -17.64 -12.41
C PRO A 179 35.28 -18.25 -13.40
N ILE A 180 34.77 -18.85 -14.48
CA ILE A 180 35.56 -19.48 -15.53
C ILE A 180 35.45 -18.66 -16.81
N LEU A 181 36.58 -18.29 -17.40
CA LEU A 181 36.61 -17.68 -18.73
C LEU A 181 36.39 -18.76 -19.80
N THR A 182 35.29 -18.62 -20.53
CA THR A 182 35.03 -19.40 -21.73
C THR A 182 35.81 -18.80 -22.91
N LYS A 183 36.42 -19.69 -23.68
CA LYS A 183 37.25 -19.37 -24.84
C LYS A 183 36.97 -20.38 -25.94
N GLN A 184 36.86 -19.89 -27.16
CA GLN A 184 36.73 -20.74 -28.33
C GLN A 184 37.45 -20.10 -29.51
N ILE A 185 38.28 -20.89 -30.19
CA ILE A 185 38.89 -20.49 -31.45
C ILE A 185 38.13 -21.20 -32.57
N PHE A 186 37.64 -20.42 -33.52
CA PHE A 186 37.04 -20.97 -34.74
C PHE A 186 38.07 -20.97 -35.87
N PRO A 187 38.10 -22.00 -36.73
CA PRO A 187 37.31 -23.24 -36.63
C PRO A 187 37.79 -24.15 -35.47
N LYS A 188 36.94 -25.06 -34.96
CA LYS A 188 37.28 -25.98 -33.86
C LYS A 188 38.47 -26.90 -34.15
N THR A 189 38.77 -27.12 -35.43
CA THR A 189 39.94 -27.87 -35.91
C THR A 189 41.26 -27.12 -35.67
N ALA A 190 41.20 -25.81 -35.43
CA ALA A 190 42.36 -25.01 -35.05
C ALA A 190 42.76 -25.28 -33.59
N ASN A 191 44.04 -25.08 -33.27
CA ASN A 191 44.55 -25.20 -31.91
C ASN A 191 43.79 -24.27 -30.94
N GLN A 192 43.14 -24.86 -29.93
CA GLN A 192 42.29 -24.14 -28.97
C GLN A 192 43.06 -23.51 -27.80
N SER A 193 44.39 -23.66 -27.76
CA SER A 193 45.20 -23.12 -26.69
C SER A 193 45.24 -21.59 -26.71
N VAL A 194 45.15 -21.01 -25.52
CA VAL A 194 45.25 -19.57 -25.29
C VAL A 194 46.18 -19.31 -24.12
N ILE A 195 46.71 -18.10 -24.06
CA ILE A 195 47.44 -17.55 -22.93
C ILE A 195 46.54 -16.53 -22.27
N PHE A 196 46.43 -16.62 -20.94
CA PHE A 196 45.78 -15.62 -20.11
C PHE A 196 46.83 -14.69 -19.53
N GLN A 197 46.67 -13.38 -19.76
CA GLN A 197 47.55 -12.36 -19.21
C GLN A 197 46.71 -11.33 -18.45
N ILE A 198 47.00 -11.12 -17.18
CA ILE A 198 46.36 -10.06 -16.39
C ILE A 198 46.90 -8.72 -16.89
N ALA A 199 45.99 -7.87 -17.36
CA ALA A 199 46.32 -6.53 -17.84
C ALA A 199 46.21 -5.48 -16.73
N SER A 200 45.22 -5.61 -15.85
CA SER A 200 45.05 -4.74 -14.66
C SER A 200 44.07 -5.34 -13.65
N GLY A 201 44.07 -4.82 -12.43
CA GLY A 201 43.18 -5.26 -11.35
C GLY A 201 43.80 -6.31 -10.43
N ASN A 202 43.13 -6.57 -9.30
CA ASN A 202 43.57 -7.52 -8.29
C ASN A 202 42.90 -8.88 -8.55
N GLY A 203 43.67 -9.96 -8.55
CA GLY A 203 43.19 -11.32 -8.78
C GLY A 203 44.26 -12.20 -9.43
N THR A 204 43.96 -13.49 -9.59
CA THR A 204 44.82 -14.44 -10.33
C THR A 204 43.97 -15.25 -11.30
N ILE A 205 44.60 -15.75 -12.36
CA ILE A 205 43.97 -16.66 -13.32
C ILE A 205 44.85 -17.88 -13.54
N ASN A 206 44.22 -19.05 -13.49
CA ASN A 206 44.88 -20.32 -13.76
C ASN A 206 44.94 -20.59 -15.28
N PRO A 207 45.87 -21.44 -15.75
CA PRO A 207 45.96 -21.81 -17.16
C PRO A 207 44.68 -22.45 -17.76
N ASP A 208 43.82 -23.02 -16.92
CA ASP A 208 42.53 -23.58 -17.32
C ASP A 208 41.44 -22.51 -17.53
N GLY A 209 41.71 -21.25 -17.16
CA GLY A 209 40.80 -20.10 -17.26
C GLY A 209 39.95 -19.85 -16.03
N VAL A 210 40.16 -20.58 -14.93
CA VAL A 210 39.52 -20.30 -13.64
C VAL A 210 40.16 -19.06 -13.01
N VAL A 211 39.33 -18.08 -12.65
CA VAL A 211 39.77 -16.85 -11.97
C VAL A 211 39.60 -17.05 -10.48
N SER A 212 40.62 -16.69 -9.70
CA SER A 212 40.51 -16.60 -8.26
C SER A 212 39.96 -15.23 -7.87
N SER A 213 38.94 -15.21 -7.01
CA SER A 213 38.39 -13.96 -6.52
C SER A 213 39.43 -13.10 -5.80
N PRO A 214 39.48 -11.78 -6.04
CA PRO A 214 40.12 -10.84 -5.13
C PRO A 214 39.38 -10.76 -3.79
N THR A 215 40.02 -10.16 -2.79
CA THR A 215 39.46 -9.87 -1.46
C THR A 215 38.56 -8.64 -1.44
N GLU A 216 38.69 -7.76 -2.43
CA GLU A 216 37.93 -6.51 -2.55
C GLU A 216 37.18 -6.47 -3.88
N ALA A 217 36.07 -5.72 -3.90
CA ALA A 217 35.33 -5.46 -5.12
C ALA A 217 36.20 -4.64 -6.11
N GLY A 218 36.01 -4.89 -7.40
CA GLY A 218 36.79 -4.24 -8.43
C GLY A 218 36.74 -4.97 -9.76
N ASN A 219 37.45 -4.41 -10.74
CA ASN A 219 37.54 -5.00 -12.07
C ASN A 219 38.89 -5.69 -12.24
N LEU A 220 38.86 -6.96 -12.65
CA LEU A 220 40.03 -7.69 -13.13
C LEU A 220 39.96 -7.75 -14.66
N VAL A 221 40.98 -7.21 -15.32
CA VAL A 221 41.05 -7.16 -16.79
C VAL A 221 42.09 -8.17 -17.27
N ILE A 222 41.67 -9.08 -18.14
CA ILE A 222 42.48 -10.19 -18.65
C ILE A 222 42.52 -10.12 -20.18
N ASN A 223 43.72 -10.17 -20.75
CA ASN A 223 43.91 -10.40 -22.17
C ASN A 223 43.94 -11.92 -22.41
N VAL A 224 43.06 -12.38 -23.30
CA VAL A 224 43.04 -13.76 -23.81
C VAL A 224 43.70 -13.75 -25.18
N ILE A 225 44.84 -14.42 -25.31
CA ILE A 225 45.70 -14.37 -26.50
C ILE A 225 45.78 -15.77 -27.10
N SER A 226 45.45 -15.94 -28.38
CA SER A 226 45.61 -17.22 -29.06
C SER A 226 47.08 -17.62 -29.18
N THR A 227 47.39 -18.91 -29.01
CA THR A 227 48.74 -19.45 -29.30
C THR A 227 49.03 -19.57 -30.80
N ILE A 228 48.02 -19.48 -31.66
CA ILE A 228 48.18 -19.53 -33.12
C ILE A 228 48.69 -18.19 -33.66
N SER A 229 48.22 -17.08 -33.09
CA SER A 229 48.61 -15.73 -33.51
C SER A 229 48.40 -14.72 -32.38
N SER A 230 49.42 -13.92 -32.09
CA SER A 230 49.35 -12.84 -31.11
C SER A 230 48.48 -11.67 -31.55
N PHE A 231 48.11 -11.59 -32.83
CA PHE A 231 47.13 -10.61 -33.33
C PHE A 231 45.67 -11.02 -33.00
N LEU A 232 45.44 -12.29 -32.67
CA LEU A 232 44.14 -12.82 -32.27
C LEU A 232 44.04 -12.82 -30.75
N TRP A 233 43.76 -11.64 -30.19
CA TRP A 233 43.53 -11.47 -28.77
C TRP A 233 42.26 -10.67 -28.49
N LYS A 234 41.71 -10.88 -27.31
CA LYS A 234 40.52 -10.17 -26.80
C LYS A 234 40.72 -9.82 -25.34
N GLN A 235 40.12 -8.71 -24.92
CA GLN A 235 40.10 -8.31 -23.53
C GLN A 235 38.80 -8.77 -22.87
N VAL A 236 38.91 -9.34 -21.68
CA VAL A 236 37.80 -9.75 -20.83
C VAL A 236 37.87 -8.99 -19.52
N THR A 237 36.75 -8.39 -19.11
CA THR A 237 36.63 -7.73 -17.80
C THR A 237 35.77 -8.58 -16.87
N VAL A 238 36.36 -9.05 -15.77
CA VAL A 238 35.64 -9.68 -14.68
C VAL A 238 35.33 -8.60 -13.63
N LYS A 239 34.05 -8.31 -13.43
CA LYS A 239 33.55 -7.31 -12.49
C LYS A 239 33.16 -8.01 -11.20
N PHE A 240 34.01 -7.90 -10.19
CA PHE A 240 33.73 -8.38 -8.85
C PHE A 240 32.97 -7.31 -8.07
N ARG A 241 31.76 -7.65 -7.65
CA ARG A 241 31.00 -6.85 -6.68
C ARG A 241 31.21 -7.37 -5.27
N ALA A 242 31.11 -6.48 -4.29
CA ALA A 242 31.04 -6.87 -2.89
C ALA A 242 29.81 -7.75 -2.66
N LEU A 243 29.92 -8.65 -1.68
CA LEU A 243 28.77 -9.32 -1.10
C LEU A 243 27.80 -8.25 -0.59
N GLN A 244 26.50 -8.47 -0.81
CA GLN A 244 25.46 -7.56 -0.34
C GLN A 244 24.62 -8.24 0.73
N ALA A 245 24.33 -7.52 1.80
CA ALA A 245 23.44 -7.98 2.85
C ALA A 245 22.06 -8.33 2.26
N ARG A 246 21.58 -9.52 2.58
CA ARG A 246 20.24 -9.94 2.19
C ARG A 246 19.23 -9.16 3.02
N THR A 247 18.39 -8.35 2.38
CA THR A 247 17.41 -7.51 3.10
C THR A 247 16.04 -8.17 3.23
N THR A 248 15.26 -7.74 4.23
CA THR A 248 13.81 -7.98 4.32
C THR A 248 13.07 -7.09 3.31
N GLU A 249 11.76 -7.28 3.17
CA GLU A 249 10.88 -6.44 2.32
C GLU A 249 10.91 -4.95 2.72
N ASN A 250 11.33 -4.65 3.95
CA ASN A 250 11.47 -3.28 4.47
C ASN A 250 12.91 -2.73 4.35
N GLY A 251 13.82 -3.44 3.67
CA GLY A 251 15.21 -2.99 3.46
C GLY A 251 16.16 -3.21 4.64
N THR A 252 15.76 -3.93 5.69
CA THR A 252 16.62 -4.24 6.84
C THR A 252 17.47 -5.47 6.55
N ALA A 253 18.78 -5.43 6.84
CA ALA A 253 19.66 -6.59 6.70
C ALA A 253 19.17 -7.77 7.56
N ARG A 254 19.17 -8.98 6.98
CA ARG A 254 18.85 -10.22 7.69
C ARG A 254 20.11 -10.70 8.40
N THR A 255 19.98 -11.05 9.67
CA THR A 255 21.11 -11.51 10.49
C THR A 255 20.97 -12.98 10.89
N THR A 256 22.08 -13.62 11.21
CA THR A 256 22.15 -14.93 11.87
C THR A 256 21.69 -14.83 13.33
N GLU A 257 21.57 -15.98 14.01
CA GLU A 257 21.24 -16.06 15.45
C GLU A 257 22.27 -15.35 16.36
N ASN A 258 23.48 -15.14 15.86
CA ASN A 258 24.57 -14.44 16.55
C ASN A 258 24.64 -12.93 16.20
N GLY A 259 23.73 -12.43 15.35
CA GLY A 259 23.68 -11.02 14.95
C GLY A 259 24.57 -10.62 13.78
N GLU A 260 25.20 -11.57 13.08
CA GLU A 260 26.00 -11.29 11.87
C GLU A 260 25.09 -11.18 10.63
N GLU A 261 25.36 -10.22 9.74
CA GLU A 261 24.57 -10.07 8.51
C GLU A 261 24.76 -11.26 7.55
N ILE A 262 23.66 -11.72 6.96
CA ILE A 262 23.66 -12.78 5.95
C ILE A 262 23.87 -12.11 4.58
N GLU A 263 25.01 -12.33 3.96
CA GLU A 263 25.37 -11.73 2.67
C GLU A 263 25.21 -12.70 1.48
N CYS A 264 25.07 -12.15 0.26
CA CYS A 264 24.95 -12.89 -1.01
C CYS A 264 25.66 -12.20 -2.19
#